data_AF-A0A643BVF9-F1
#
_entry.id   AF-A0A643BVF9-F1
#
_cell.length_a   1.000
_cell.length_b   1.000
_cell.length_c   1.000
_cell.angle_alpha   90.00
_cell.angle_beta   90.00
_cell.angle_gamma   90.00
#
_symmetry.space_group_name_H-M   'P 1'
#
loop_
_entity.id
_entity.type
_entity.pdbx_description
1 polymer ?
#
loop_
_entity_poly.entity_id
_entity_poly.type
_entity_poly.pdbx_seq_one_letter_code
_entity_poly.pdbx_strand_id
1 'polypeptide(L)'
;PKPSGGAMVTEQEVEGVGQTLVDPQKPLQARFRALFTLRGLGGPAAISWISRAFSDDSALLKHELAYCLGQMQDSRAIPVLVAVLREALGAIGNPEVLEILKQYSTDPVIELAVRRLEWLQQHSGEPVAQGPYRSVDPAPSAEERDVARLRGALLDEARPLFDRYRA
;
A
#
# COMPACT_ATOMS: atom_id res chain seq x y z
N PRO A 1 -15.73 -6.04 28.56
CA PRO A 1 -16.76 -6.22 27.52
C PRO A 1 -16.70 -5.07 26.49
N LYS A 2 -16.03 -5.30 25.35
CA LYS A 2 -16.07 -4.38 24.21
C LYS A 2 -17.38 -4.61 23.44
N PRO A 3 -18.07 -3.57 22.95
CA PRO A 3 -19.25 -3.76 22.12
C PRO A 3 -18.85 -4.39 20.79
N SER A 4 -19.35 -5.60 20.59
CA SER A 4 -19.45 -6.32 19.33
C SER A 4 -20.50 -5.62 18.45
N GLY A 5 -20.08 -5.04 17.33
CA GLY A 5 -20.97 -4.31 16.43
C GLY A 5 -20.28 -3.79 15.17
N GLY A 6 -19.44 -4.61 14.53
CA GLY A 6 -19.06 -4.36 13.14
C GLY A 6 -20.13 -4.98 12.26
N ALA A 7 -20.85 -4.16 11.49
CA ALA A 7 -21.74 -4.66 10.45
C ALA A 7 -20.94 -5.62 9.55
N MET A 8 -21.34 -6.88 9.48
CA MET A 8 -20.76 -7.82 8.53
C MET A 8 -21.14 -7.33 7.14
N VAL A 9 -20.17 -6.76 6.44
CA VAL A 9 -20.32 -6.42 5.03
C VAL A 9 -20.58 -7.71 4.27
N THR A 10 -21.67 -7.74 3.53
CA THR A 10 -22.12 -8.92 2.79
C THR A 10 -21.27 -9.11 1.54
N GLU A 11 -21.11 -10.35 1.09
CA GLU A 11 -20.42 -10.63 -0.19
C GLU A 11 -21.09 -9.92 -1.37
N GLN A 12 -22.41 -9.70 -1.30
CA GLN A 12 -23.17 -8.92 -2.27
C GLN A 12 -22.77 -7.44 -2.34
N GLU A 13 -22.47 -6.82 -1.19
CA GLU A 13 -22.00 -5.43 -1.16
C GLU A 13 -20.61 -5.29 -1.81
N VAL A 14 -19.73 -6.28 -1.59
CA VAL A 14 -18.41 -6.32 -2.26
C VAL A 14 -18.56 -6.53 -3.76
N GLU A 15 -19.50 -7.38 -4.18
CA GLU A 15 -19.75 -7.69 -5.59
C GLU A 15 -20.18 -6.45 -6.39
N GLY A 16 -21.18 -5.70 -5.92
CA GLY A 16 -21.66 -4.51 -6.65
C GLY A 16 -20.60 -3.41 -6.79
N VAL A 17 -19.77 -3.23 -5.75
CA VAL A 17 -18.64 -2.31 -5.80
C VAL A 17 -17.57 -2.81 -6.78
N GLY A 18 -17.27 -4.11 -6.74
CA GLY A 18 -16.35 -4.77 -7.66
C GLY A 18 -16.74 -4.62 -9.14
N GLN A 19 -18.02 -4.83 -9.46
CA GLN A 19 -18.56 -4.62 -10.81
C GLN A 19 -18.37 -3.19 -11.28
N THR A 20 -18.58 -2.20 -10.41
CA THR A 20 -18.35 -0.79 -10.74
C THR A 20 -16.87 -0.51 -11.03
N LEU A 21 -15.93 -1.13 -10.30
CA LEU A 21 -14.51 -0.93 -10.50
C LEU A 21 -14.04 -1.43 -11.88
N VAL A 22 -14.51 -2.61 -12.30
CA VAL A 22 -14.04 -3.26 -13.54
C VAL A 22 -14.77 -2.79 -14.80
N ASP A 23 -15.84 -2.02 -14.68
CA ASP A 23 -16.64 -1.55 -15.82
C ASP A 23 -15.99 -0.32 -16.49
N PRO A 24 -15.44 -0.45 -17.71
CA PRO A 24 -14.80 0.66 -18.43
C PRO A 24 -15.80 1.72 -18.91
N GLN A 25 -17.10 1.42 -18.93
CA GLN A 25 -18.15 2.39 -19.27
C GLN A 25 -18.47 3.32 -18.10
N LYS A 26 -18.04 2.99 -16.88
CA LYS A 26 -18.22 3.88 -15.72
C LYS A 26 -17.21 5.02 -15.77
N PRO A 27 -17.62 6.24 -15.35
CA PRO A 27 -16.67 7.34 -15.18
C PRO A 27 -15.54 6.97 -14.23
N LEU A 28 -14.32 7.39 -14.56
CA LEU A 28 -13.12 7.07 -13.79
C LEU A 28 -13.25 7.45 -12.29
N GLN A 29 -13.95 8.55 -11.98
CA GLN A 29 -14.27 8.94 -10.60
C GLN A 29 -15.07 7.87 -9.85
N ALA A 30 -16.07 7.25 -10.49
CA ALA A 30 -16.89 6.21 -9.86
C ALA A 30 -16.05 4.94 -9.62
N ARG A 31 -15.15 4.63 -10.55
CA ARG A 31 -14.22 3.50 -10.44
C ARG A 31 -13.21 3.71 -9.30
N PHE A 32 -12.65 4.91 -9.15
CA PHE A 32 -11.81 5.24 -7.99
C PHE A 32 -12.56 5.16 -6.67
N ARG A 33 -13.80 5.65 -6.61
CA ARG A 33 -14.63 5.48 -5.40
C ARG A 33 -14.81 4.01 -5.05
N ALA A 34 -15.12 3.18 -6.05
CA ALA A 34 -15.24 1.74 -5.87
C ALA A 34 -13.93 1.10 -5.38
N LEU A 35 -12.79 1.47 -5.96
CA LEU A 35 -11.47 1.01 -5.53
C LEU A 35 -11.19 1.34 -4.06
N PHE A 36 -11.38 2.60 -3.64
CA PHE A 36 -11.14 3.00 -2.26
C PHE A 36 -12.13 2.35 -1.28
N THR A 37 -13.36 2.11 -1.70
CA THR A 37 -14.33 1.31 -0.93
C THR A 37 -13.82 -0.11 -0.74
N LEU A 38 -13.42 -0.83 -1.79
CA LEU A 38 -12.87 -2.20 -1.70
C LEU A 38 -11.62 -2.24 -0.81
N ARG A 39 -10.74 -1.26 -0.92
CA ARG A 39 -9.55 -1.11 -0.07
C ARG A 39 -9.94 -0.98 1.41
N GLY A 40 -10.97 -0.19 1.71
CA GLY A 40 -11.47 -0.01 3.08
C GLY A 40 -12.18 -1.23 3.65
N LEU A 41 -12.86 -2.00 2.79
CA LEU A 41 -13.54 -3.25 3.13
C LEU A 41 -12.54 -4.38 3.42
N GLY A 42 -11.51 -4.49 2.58
CA GLY A 42 -10.48 -5.50 2.71
C GLY A 42 -10.95 -6.92 2.44
N GLY A 43 -10.07 -7.89 2.70
CA GLY A 43 -10.37 -9.32 2.57
C GLY A 43 -10.25 -9.88 1.14
N PRO A 44 -10.40 -11.20 1.00
CA PRO A 44 -10.03 -11.91 -0.23
C PRO A 44 -10.95 -11.57 -1.41
N ALA A 45 -12.24 -11.28 -1.17
CA ALA A 45 -13.16 -10.84 -2.21
C ALA A 45 -12.78 -9.46 -2.77
N ALA A 46 -12.40 -8.51 -1.91
CA ALA A 46 -11.91 -7.20 -2.35
C ALA A 46 -10.60 -7.31 -3.15
N ILE A 47 -9.65 -8.12 -2.67
CA ILE A 47 -8.39 -8.38 -3.39
C ILE A 47 -8.69 -8.95 -4.77
N SER A 48 -9.59 -9.93 -4.88
CA SER A 48 -9.97 -10.53 -6.16
C SER A 48 -10.52 -9.49 -7.14
N TRP A 49 -11.43 -8.60 -6.70
CA TRP A 49 -11.98 -7.55 -7.56
C TRP A 49 -10.93 -6.51 -7.98
N ILE A 50 -10.09 -6.05 -7.07
CA ILE A 50 -9.01 -5.11 -7.39
C ILE A 50 -8.02 -5.75 -8.38
N SER A 51 -7.71 -7.03 -8.19
CA SER A 51 -6.80 -7.79 -9.06
C SER A 51 -7.33 -7.92 -10.49
N ARG A 52 -8.64 -8.12 -10.66
CA ARG A 52 -9.28 -8.19 -12.00
C ARG A 52 -9.16 -6.89 -12.78
N ALA A 53 -9.12 -5.74 -12.09
CA ALA A 53 -9.09 -4.44 -12.74
C ALA A 53 -7.72 -4.08 -13.37
N PHE A 54 -6.66 -4.88 -13.15
CA PHE A 54 -5.35 -4.65 -13.80
C PHE A 54 -5.36 -4.88 -15.32
N SER A 55 -6.41 -5.49 -15.88
CA SER A 55 -6.61 -5.61 -17.32
C SER A 55 -7.07 -4.32 -18.00
N ASP A 56 -7.37 -3.25 -17.24
CA ASP A 56 -7.76 -1.95 -17.77
C ASP A 56 -6.65 -1.31 -18.64
N ASP A 57 -6.97 -0.33 -19.49
CA ASP A 57 -5.94 0.37 -20.29
C ASP A 57 -5.32 1.57 -19.56
N SER A 58 -5.99 2.08 -18.51
CA SER A 58 -5.54 3.25 -17.76
C SER A 58 -4.34 2.94 -16.87
N ALA A 59 -3.16 3.43 -17.26
CA ALA A 59 -1.96 3.38 -16.43
C ALA A 59 -2.17 4.03 -15.05
N LEU A 60 -2.94 5.14 -15.00
CA LEU A 60 -3.30 5.82 -13.77
C LEU A 60 -4.13 4.91 -12.84
N LEU A 61 -5.10 4.18 -13.38
CA LEU A 61 -5.90 3.26 -12.58
C LEU A 61 -5.03 2.10 -12.07
N LYS A 62 -4.20 1.50 -12.93
CA LYS A 62 -3.29 0.41 -12.55
C LYS A 62 -2.36 0.79 -11.40
N HIS A 63 -1.81 2.00 -11.45
CA HIS A 63 -1.00 2.54 -10.36
C HIS A 63 -1.78 2.52 -9.04
N GLU A 64 -3.00 3.07 -9.03
CA GLU A 64 -3.82 3.14 -7.83
C GLU A 64 -4.29 1.78 -7.33
N LEU A 65 -4.55 0.82 -8.23
CA LEU A 65 -4.90 -0.56 -7.86
C LEU A 65 -3.78 -1.20 -7.03
N ALA A 66 -2.54 -1.07 -7.50
CA ALA A 66 -1.39 -1.62 -6.80
C ALA A 66 -1.10 -0.90 -5.49
N TYR A 67 -1.22 0.43 -5.49
CA TYR A 67 -1.15 1.22 -4.27
C TYR A 67 -2.17 0.71 -3.24
N CYS A 68 -3.45 0.57 -3.63
CA CYS A 68 -4.49 0.07 -2.73
C CYS A 68 -4.20 -1.35 -2.22
N LEU A 69 -3.74 -2.27 -3.06
CA LEU A 69 -3.35 -3.63 -2.61
C LEU A 69 -2.19 -3.59 -1.60
N GLY A 70 -1.16 -2.77 -1.83
CA GLY A 70 -0.08 -2.57 -0.87
C GLY A 70 -0.56 -1.99 0.46
N GLN A 71 -1.45 -0.99 0.39
CA GLN A 71 -2.07 -0.30 1.54
C GLN A 71 -3.07 -1.17 2.32
N MET A 72 -3.46 -2.33 1.79
CA MET A 72 -4.29 -3.31 2.50
C MET A 72 -3.46 -4.19 3.44
N GLN A 73 -2.14 -4.24 3.26
CA GLN A 73 -1.21 -5.06 4.07
C GLN A 73 -1.58 -6.54 4.18
N ASP A 74 -2.29 -7.06 3.18
CA ASP A 74 -2.76 -8.44 3.13
C ASP A 74 -1.83 -9.27 2.25
N SER A 75 -1.16 -10.26 2.84
CA SER A 75 -0.17 -11.09 2.12
C SER A 75 -0.79 -11.87 0.94
N ARG A 76 -2.11 -12.07 0.90
CA ARG A 76 -2.80 -12.68 -0.25
C ARG A 76 -2.68 -11.85 -1.53
N ALA A 77 -2.37 -10.55 -1.43
CA ALA A 77 -2.14 -9.69 -2.58
C ALA A 77 -0.72 -9.84 -3.17
N ILE A 78 0.22 -10.49 -2.47
CA ILE A 78 1.62 -10.64 -2.92
C ILE A 78 1.72 -11.25 -4.32
N PRO A 79 1.06 -12.37 -4.67
CA PRO A 79 1.20 -12.97 -6.00
C PRO A 79 0.77 -12.02 -7.12
N VAL A 80 -0.28 -11.23 -6.87
CA VAL A 80 -0.80 -10.24 -7.82
C VAL A 80 0.20 -9.11 -7.98
N LEU A 81 0.69 -8.56 -6.86
CA LEU A 81 1.68 -7.49 -6.90
C LEU A 81 2.98 -7.96 -7.57
N VAL A 82 3.51 -9.14 -7.25
CA VAL A 82 4.69 -9.71 -7.94
C VAL A 82 4.50 -9.76 -9.46
N ALA A 83 3.29 -10.10 -9.92
CA ALA A 83 2.98 -10.18 -11.34
C ALA A 83 2.82 -8.80 -12.02
N VAL A 84 2.37 -7.78 -11.30
CA VAL A 84 2.04 -6.47 -11.90
C VAL A 84 3.07 -5.37 -11.60
N LEU A 85 3.63 -5.29 -10.39
CA LEU A 85 4.40 -4.13 -9.87
C LEU A 85 5.28 -4.49 -8.65
N ARG A 86 6.52 -4.01 -8.62
CA ARG A 86 7.48 -4.30 -7.52
C ARG A 86 7.37 -3.39 -6.30
N GLU A 87 7.16 -2.10 -6.51
CA GLU A 87 7.14 -1.10 -5.42
C GLU A 87 6.10 -1.40 -4.34
N ALA A 88 4.88 -1.79 -4.75
CA ALA A 88 3.75 -2.03 -3.83
C ALA A 88 3.99 -3.19 -2.84
N LEU A 89 4.91 -4.11 -3.15
CA LEU A 89 5.28 -5.23 -2.25
C LEU A 89 5.87 -4.73 -0.93
N GLY A 90 6.60 -3.61 -0.95
CA GLY A 90 7.16 -3.00 0.26
C GLY A 90 6.09 -2.58 1.27
N ALA A 91 4.95 -2.08 0.80
CA ALA A 91 3.85 -1.63 1.66
C ALA A 91 3.17 -2.80 2.41
N ILE A 92 3.14 -4.00 1.81
CA ILE A 92 2.58 -5.20 2.47
C ILE A 92 3.33 -5.51 3.77
N GLY A 93 4.65 -5.31 3.80
CA GLY A 93 5.44 -5.55 5.01
C GLY A 93 5.77 -7.03 5.26
N ASN A 94 5.54 -7.93 4.29
CA ASN A 94 5.86 -9.36 4.43
C ASN A 94 7.34 -9.62 4.09
N PRO A 95 8.14 -10.22 4.99
CA PRO A 95 9.52 -10.60 4.73
C PRO A 95 9.74 -11.49 3.49
N GLU A 96 8.76 -12.30 3.07
CA GLU A 96 8.87 -13.21 1.93
C GLU A 96 9.19 -12.50 0.61
N VAL A 97 8.86 -11.22 0.48
CA VAL A 97 9.12 -10.43 -0.73
C VAL A 97 10.49 -9.75 -0.72
N LEU A 98 11.23 -9.81 0.40
CA LEU A 98 12.49 -9.09 0.56
C LEU A 98 13.54 -9.53 -0.47
N GLU A 99 13.71 -10.83 -0.66
CA GLU A 99 14.68 -11.37 -1.61
C GLU A 99 14.30 -11.07 -3.06
N ILE A 100 13.00 -10.95 -3.37
CA ILE A 100 12.53 -10.51 -4.69
C ILE A 100 12.86 -9.03 -4.89
N LEU A 101 12.66 -8.19 -3.88
CA LEU A 101 12.91 -6.75 -3.98
C LEU A 101 14.41 -6.42 -4.07
N LYS A 102 15.26 -7.15 -3.33
CA LYS A 102 16.72 -6.99 -3.37
C LYS A 102 17.32 -7.18 -4.76
N GLN A 103 16.70 -7.99 -5.62
CA GLN A 103 17.15 -8.18 -7.01
C GLN A 103 17.07 -6.90 -7.84
N TYR A 104 16.37 -5.87 -7.36
CA TYR A 104 16.10 -4.61 -8.08
C TYR A 104 16.43 -3.37 -7.24
N SER A 105 17.27 -3.52 -6.21
CA SER A 105 17.60 -2.48 -5.23
C SER A 105 18.39 -1.29 -5.81
N THR A 106 18.82 -1.35 -7.08
CA THR A 106 19.43 -0.20 -7.77
C THR A 106 18.40 0.84 -8.19
N ASP A 107 17.11 0.50 -8.20
CA ASP A 107 16.02 1.45 -8.35
C ASP A 107 15.73 2.11 -6.98
N PRO A 108 15.81 3.45 -6.86
CA PRO A 108 15.63 4.16 -5.59
C PRO A 108 14.25 3.94 -4.96
N VAL A 109 13.22 3.65 -5.77
CA VAL A 109 11.87 3.35 -5.30
C VAL A 109 11.81 1.94 -4.70
N ILE A 110 12.54 0.99 -5.27
CA ILE A 110 12.63 -0.37 -4.75
C ILE A 110 13.53 -0.41 -3.52
N GLU A 111 14.61 0.38 -3.48
CA GLU A 111 15.45 0.57 -2.30
C GLU A 111 14.61 1.01 -1.09
N LEU A 112 13.67 1.94 -1.28
CA LEU A 112 12.74 2.40 -0.25
C LEU A 112 11.89 1.25 0.32
N ALA A 113 11.34 0.40 -0.56
CA ALA A 113 10.57 -0.79 -0.18
C ALA A 113 11.42 -1.82 0.60
N VAL A 114 12.66 -2.07 0.16
CA VAL A 114 13.61 -2.96 0.85
C VAL A 114 13.93 -2.43 2.25
N ARG A 115 14.34 -1.16 2.36
CA ARG A 115 14.69 -0.55 3.65
C ARG A 115 13.53 -0.54 4.63
N ARG A 116 12.30 -0.34 4.14
CA ARG A 116 11.10 -0.45 4.98
C ARG A 116 10.94 -1.85 5.57
N LEU A 117 11.11 -2.90 4.76
CA LEU A 117 11.02 -4.28 5.23
C LEU A 117 12.13 -4.63 6.23
N GLU A 118 13.36 -4.22 5.94
CA GLU A 118 14.50 -4.40 6.86
C GLU A 118 14.26 -3.69 8.19
N TRP A 119 13.72 -2.48 8.16
CA TRP A 119 13.34 -1.76 9.37
C TRP A 119 12.27 -2.50 10.17
N LEU A 120 11.21 -3.01 9.52
CA LEU A 120 10.16 -3.79 10.17
C LEU A 120 10.68 -5.09 10.80
N GLN A 121 11.67 -5.74 10.18
CA GLN A 121 12.32 -6.92 10.77
C GLN A 121 13.13 -6.58 12.03
N GLN A 122 13.79 -5.43 12.04
CA GLN A 122 14.60 -4.97 13.18
C GLN A 122 13.74 -4.46 14.34
N HIS A 123 12.54 -3.93 14.04
CA HIS A 123 11.62 -3.33 15.02
C HIS A 123 10.36 -4.18 15.19
N SER A 124 10.49 -5.51 15.05
CA SER A 124 9.38 -6.44 15.16
C SER A 124 8.72 -6.35 16.55
N GLY A 125 7.50 -5.82 16.60
CA GLY A 125 6.72 -5.64 17.82
C GLY A 125 6.41 -4.18 18.18
N GLU A 126 7.05 -3.21 17.54
CA GLU A 126 6.71 -1.80 17.71
C GLU A 126 5.44 -1.45 16.91
N PRO A 127 4.45 -0.76 17.50
CA PRO A 127 3.28 -0.31 16.76
C PRO A 127 3.73 0.75 15.75
N VAL A 128 3.71 0.39 14.47
CA VAL A 128 3.79 1.37 13.39
C VAL A 128 2.60 2.31 13.57
N ALA A 129 2.87 3.61 13.73
CA ALA A 129 1.83 4.60 13.94
C ALA A 129 0.81 4.52 12.80
N GLN A 130 -0.40 4.02 13.09
CA GLN A 130 -1.49 4.04 12.13
C GLN A 130 -2.13 5.42 12.18
N GLY A 131 -1.87 6.22 11.16
CA GLY A 131 -2.53 7.51 11.00
C GLY A 131 -4.04 7.35 10.86
N PRO A 132 -4.82 8.43 11.09
CA PRO A 132 -6.29 8.39 11.02
C PRO A 132 -6.84 7.96 9.64
N TYR A 133 -6.01 8.05 8.60
CA TYR A 133 -6.35 7.70 7.23
C TYR A 133 -6.05 6.24 6.85
N ARG A 134 -5.56 5.43 7.82
CA ARG A 134 -5.10 4.05 7.63
C ARG A 134 -4.05 3.92 6.53
N SER A 135 -3.38 5.01 6.13
CA SER A 135 -2.31 4.95 5.14
C SER A 135 -1.06 4.34 5.77
N VAL A 136 -0.31 3.62 4.95
CA VAL A 136 0.97 3.03 5.26
C VAL A 136 2.03 3.92 4.63
N ASP A 137 2.82 4.55 5.48
CA ASP A 137 3.92 5.39 5.01
C ASP A 137 5.08 4.51 4.49
N PRO A 138 5.80 5.00 3.46
CA PRO A 138 6.92 4.28 2.88
C PRO A 138 8.15 4.23 3.80
N ALA A 139 8.27 5.16 4.74
CA ALA A 139 9.31 5.19 5.76
C ALA A 139 8.70 5.55 7.13
N PRO A 140 9.18 4.94 8.23
CA PRO A 140 8.73 5.26 9.57
C PRO A 140 9.25 6.64 10.01
N SER A 141 8.44 7.40 10.75
CA SER A 141 8.83 8.74 11.22
C SER A 141 10.14 8.73 12.02
N ALA A 142 10.90 9.82 11.93
CA ALA A 142 12.07 10.06 12.77
C ALA A 142 11.63 10.41 14.21
N GLU A 143 12.51 10.15 15.17
CA GLU A 143 12.31 10.59 16.56
C GLU A 143 12.54 12.10 16.74
N GLU A 144 13.29 12.71 15.81
CA GLU A 144 13.58 14.15 15.77
C GLU A 144 12.28 14.95 15.60
N ARG A 145 12.18 16.08 16.31
CA ARG A 145 11.00 16.95 16.32
C ARG A 145 11.31 18.38 15.92
N ASP A 146 12.60 18.73 15.78
CA ASP A 146 13.04 20.03 15.31
C ASP A 146 12.76 20.19 13.81
N VAL A 147 11.81 21.06 13.47
CA VAL A 147 11.36 21.31 12.10
C VAL A 147 12.50 21.78 11.19
N ALA A 148 13.47 22.55 11.70
CA ALA A 148 14.57 23.04 10.87
C ALA A 148 15.52 21.89 10.49
N ARG A 149 15.80 20.98 11.42
CA ARG A 149 16.59 19.77 11.17
C ARG A 149 15.87 18.80 10.24
N LEU A 150 14.58 18.57 10.46
CA LEU A 150 13.73 17.74 9.61
C LEU A 150 13.68 18.29 8.18
N ARG A 151 13.46 19.59 8.01
CA ARG A 151 13.53 20.27 6.71
C ARG A 151 14.89 20.09 6.04
N GLY A 152 15.97 20.20 6.80
CA GLY A 152 17.32 19.96 6.31
C GLY A 152 17.51 18.54 5.78
N ALA A 153 17.04 17.53 6.52
CA ALA A 153 17.12 16.14 6.11
C ALA A 153 16.24 15.81 4.89
N LEU A 154 15.00 16.31 4.83
CA LEU A 154 14.07 16.05 3.72
C LEU A 154 14.60 16.59 2.37
N LEU A 155 15.24 17.77 2.40
CA LEU A 155 15.72 18.49 1.22
C LEU A 155 17.15 18.11 0.79
N ASP A 156 17.83 17.25 1.54
CA ASP A 156 19.20 16.82 1.23
C ASP A 156 19.19 15.68 0.20
N GLU A 157 19.36 16.02 -1.07
CA GLU A 157 19.36 15.07 -2.19
C GLU A 157 20.53 14.08 -2.16
N ALA A 158 21.57 14.31 -1.34
CA ALA A 158 22.66 13.36 -1.17
C ALA A 158 22.30 12.21 -0.21
N ARG A 159 21.18 12.30 0.51
CA ARG A 159 20.69 11.25 1.41
C ARG A 159 19.83 10.22 0.68
N PRO A 160 19.85 8.95 1.12
CA PRO A 160 18.90 7.95 0.66
C PRO A 160 17.46 8.41 0.82
N LEU A 161 16.60 8.05 -0.14
CA LEU A 161 15.19 8.47 -0.15
C LEU A 161 14.45 8.05 1.13
N PHE A 162 14.75 6.86 1.64
CA PHE A 162 14.22 6.37 2.91
C PHE A 162 14.49 7.35 4.05
N ASP A 163 15.73 7.80 4.23
CA ASP A 163 16.11 8.70 5.32
C ASP A 163 15.47 10.08 5.18
N ARG A 164 15.31 10.57 3.95
CA ARG A 164 14.61 11.83 3.65
C ARG A 164 13.13 11.75 4.02
N TYR A 165 12.49 10.61 3.75
CA TYR A 165 11.06 10.39 4.02
C TYR A 165 10.73 10.11 5.49
N ARG A 166 11.75 9.88 6.34
CA ARG A 166 11.53 9.82 7.79
C ARG A 166 11.40 11.22 8.42
N ALA A 167 11.87 12.26 7.74
CA ALA A 167 11.95 13.62 8.25
C ALA A 167 10.62 14.39 8.14
#